data_AF-A0A968FQV3-F1
#
_entry.id   AF-A0A968FQV3-F1
#
_cell.length_a   1.000
_cell.length_b   1.000
_cell.length_c   1.000
_cell.angle_alpha   90.00
_cell.angle_beta   90.00
_cell.angle_gamma   90.00
#
_symmetry.space_group_name_H-M   'P 1'
#
loop_
_entity.id
_entity.type
_entity.pdbx_description
1 polymer ?
#
loop_
_entity_poly.entity_id
_entity_poly.type
_entity_poly.pdbx_seq_one_letter_code
_entity_poly.pdbx_strand_id
1 'polypeptide(L)'
;MEENRVFSRSVPVSGNTITSEIAKMFNIPFADAEALKLEHAEVGLGGVYEGPEEETAAQIAKIVRNVVTRLHAEVNRSINFYRSQQGGSPPSQVLLTGGSS
;
A
#
# COMPACT_ATOMS: atom_id res chain seq x y z
N MET A 1 24.46 -18.21 8.61
CA MET A 1 23.33 -18.65 7.76
C MET A 1 22.08 -18.64 8.62
N GLU A 2 20.92 -18.25 8.11
CA GLU A 2 19.74 -17.90 8.93
C GLU A 2 18.99 -19.09 9.55
N GLU A 3 19.61 -20.27 9.70
CA GLU A 3 19.12 -21.45 10.46
C GLU A 3 17.62 -21.76 10.34
N ASN A 4 17.02 -21.58 9.15
CA ASN A 4 15.57 -21.74 8.91
C ASN A 4 14.66 -20.87 9.78
N ARG A 5 15.15 -19.71 10.25
CA ARG A 5 14.35 -18.74 11.01
C ARG A 5 13.42 -17.96 10.09
N VAL A 6 12.22 -17.66 10.58
CA VAL A 6 11.23 -16.84 9.88
C VAL A 6 10.99 -15.58 10.70
N PHE A 7 11.01 -14.43 10.03
CA PHE A 7 10.60 -13.14 10.59
C PHE A 7 9.24 -12.75 10.03
N SER A 8 8.32 -12.36 10.91
CA SER A 8 7.00 -11.87 10.54
C SER A 8 6.66 -10.61 11.33
N ARG A 9 6.01 -9.64 10.65
CA ARG A 9 5.55 -8.38 11.25
C ARG A 9 4.23 -7.98 10.62
N SER A 10 3.28 -7.56 11.45
CA SER A 10 2.01 -6.98 11.02
C SER A 10 2.16 -5.48 10.74
N VAL A 11 1.59 -5.02 9.63
CA VAL A 11 1.57 -3.61 9.22
C VAL A 11 0.11 -3.18 9.04
N PRO A 12 -0.43 -2.30 9.91
CA PRO A 12 -1.85 -1.93 9.89
C PRO A 12 -2.17 -0.80 8.89
N VAL A 13 -1.64 -0.90 7.67
CA VAL A 13 -1.94 0.03 6.57
C VAL A 13 -1.97 -0.72 5.24
N SER A 14 -3.11 -0.77 4.57
CA SER A 14 -3.28 -1.43 3.26
C SER A 14 -4.59 -0.99 2.58
N GLY A 15 -5.20 -1.85 1.76
CA GLY A 15 -6.44 -1.60 1.02
C GLY A 15 -7.61 -1.09 1.86
N ASN A 16 -7.83 -1.60 3.08
CA ASN A 16 -8.91 -1.09 3.94
C ASN A 16 -8.74 0.38 4.32
N THR A 17 -7.49 0.84 4.43
CA THR A 17 -7.19 2.25 4.67
C THR A 17 -7.60 3.08 3.46
N ILE A 18 -7.37 2.60 2.24
CA ILE A 18 -7.78 3.28 1.00
C ILE A 18 -9.30 3.47 1.01
N THR A 19 -10.05 2.39 1.19
CA THR A 19 -11.53 2.41 1.22
C THR A 19 -12.06 3.35 2.31
N SER A 20 -11.47 3.30 3.51
CA SER A 20 -11.90 4.18 4.61
C SER A 20 -11.66 5.66 4.32
N GLU A 21 -10.57 6.01 3.64
CA GLU A 21 -10.28 7.40 3.27
C GLU A 21 -11.16 7.88 2.11
N ILE A 22 -11.49 7.01 1.13
CA ILE A 22 -12.46 7.31 0.07
C ILE A 22 -13.84 7.57 0.69
N ALA A 23 -14.31 6.68 1.59
CA ALA A 23 -15.60 6.83 2.26
C ALA A 23 -15.72 8.18 2.99
N LYS A 24 -14.66 8.61 3.68
CA LYS A 24 -14.60 9.91 4.34
C LYS A 24 -14.59 11.08 3.34
N MET A 25 -13.80 10.97 2.27
CA MET A 25 -13.64 12.04 1.29
C MET A 25 -14.95 12.34 0.55
N PHE A 26 -15.65 11.31 0.10
CA PHE A 26 -16.90 11.44 -0.64
C PHE A 26 -18.14 11.43 0.26
N ASN A 27 -17.97 11.20 1.57
CA ASN A 27 -19.05 11.06 2.54
C ASN A 27 -20.10 10.01 2.13
N ILE A 28 -19.60 8.82 1.77
CA ILE A 28 -20.41 7.68 1.30
C ILE A 28 -20.20 6.45 2.20
N PRO A 29 -21.12 5.48 2.19
CA PRO A 29 -20.94 4.19 2.85
C PRO A 29 -19.67 3.47 2.40
N PHE A 30 -19.08 2.67 3.31
CA PHE A 30 -17.87 1.91 3.04
C PHE A 30 -17.99 0.97 1.82
N ALA A 31 -19.16 0.38 1.62
CA ALA A 31 -19.41 -0.52 0.48
C ALA A 31 -19.32 0.23 -0.86
N ASP A 32 -19.88 1.44 -0.94
CA ASP A 32 -19.84 2.27 -2.15
C ASP A 32 -18.41 2.78 -2.39
N ALA A 33 -17.69 3.13 -1.32
CA ALA A 33 -16.28 3.49 -1.40
C ALA A 33 -15.39 2.33 -1.89
N GLU A 34 -15.72 1.08 -1.53
CA GLU A 34 -15.01 -0.10 -2.03
C GLU A 34 -15.24 -0.29 -3.52
N ALA A 35 -16.47 -0.08 -3.99
CA ALA A 35 -16.79 -0.12 -5.41
C ALA A 35 -16.01 0.95 -6.20
N LEU A 36 -16.01 2.20 -5.72
CA LEU A 36 -15.21 3.28 -6.33
C LEU A 36 -13.71 2.98 -6.34
N LYS A 37 -13.19 2.37 -5.26
CA LYS A 37 -11.79 1.93 -5.22
C LYS A 37 -11.53 0.90 -6.32
N LEU A 38 -12.37 -0.12 -6.46
CA LEU A 38 -12.17 -1.16 -7.47
C LEU A 38 -12.27 -0.63 -8.91
N GLU A 39 -13.08 0.41 -9.12
CA GLU A 39 -13.29 1.02 -10.44
C GLU A 39 -12.18 2.01 -10.84
N HIS A 40 -11.75 2.88 -9.91
CA HIS A 40 -10.89 4.03 -10.23
C HIS A 40 -9.51 4.00 -9.55
N ALA A 41 -9.19 3.03 -8.69
CA ALA A 41 -7.91 3.02 -7.99
C ALA A 41 -6.75 2.68 -8.94
N GLU A 42 -5.87 3.66 -9.13
CA GLU A 42 -4.62 3.50 -9.85
C GLU A 42 -3.47 4.17 -9.11
N VAL A 43 -2.26 3.67 -9.34
CA VAL A 43 -1.02 4.28 -8.84
C VAL A 43 0.12 4.04 -9.83
N GLY A 44 0.69 5.13 -10.33
CA GLY A 44 1.85 5.07 -11.21
C GLY A 44 3.12 4.62 -10.48
N LEU A 45 3.94 3.82 -11.16
CA LEU A 45 5.24 3.33 -10.67
C LEU A 45 6.37 4.37 -10.84
N GLY A 46 6.15 5.59 -10.35
CA GLY A 46 7.12 6.70 -10.47
C GLY A 46 7.36 7.19 -11.91
N GLY A 47 8.00 8.35 -12.04
CA GLY A 47 8.22 9.04 -13.33
C GLY A 47 7.23 10.17 -13.61
N VAL A 48 7.26 10.73 -14.83
CA VAL A 48 6.25 11.72 -15.27
C VAL A 48 4.95 10.96 -15.51
N TYR A 49 4.07 11.01 -14.51
CA TYR A 49 2.74 10.41 -14.57
C TYR A 49 1.74 11.50 -14.93
N GLU A 50 1.06 11.32 -16.07
CA GLU A 50 -0.11 12.11 -16.41
C GLU A 50 -1.29 11.52 -15.63
N GLY A 51 -1.83 12.31 -14.70
CA GLY A 51 -2.95 11.87 -13.87
C GLY A 51 -4.20 11.59 -14.69
N PRO A 52 -5.18 10.86 -14.13
CA PRO A 52 -6.45 10.66 -14.80
C PRO A 52 -7.14 12.01 -14.99
N GLU A 53 -7.75 12.22 -16.17
CA GLU A 53 -8.46 13.46 -16.50
C GLU A 53 -9.75 13.64 -15.68
N GLU A 54 -10.36 12.53 -15.28
CA GLU A 54 -11.54 12.51 -14.43
C GLU A 54 -11.19 12.95 -13.00
N GLU A 55 -11.92 13.95 -12.48
CA GLU A 55 -11.67 14.52 -11.16
C GLU A 55 -11.79 13.47 -10.03
N THR A 56 -12.79 12.58 -10.08
CA THR A 56 -13.00 11.52 -9.08
C THR A 56 -11.81 10.55 -9.07
N ALA A 57 -11.40 10.05 -10.24
CA ALA A 57 -10.23 9.18 -10.35
C ALA A 57 -8.96 9.88 -9.87
N ALA A 58 -8.78 11.18 -10.15
CA ALA A 58 -7.62 11.94 -9.69
C ALA A 58 -7.58 12.07 -8.16
N GLN A 59 -8.73 12.28 -7.52
CA GLN A 59 -8.87 12.31 -6.07
C GLN A 59 -8.58 10.93 -5.45
N ILE A 60 -9.11 9.86 -6.03
CA ILE A 60 -8.87 8.48 -5.58
C ILE A 60 -7.39 8.09 -5.75
N ALA A 61 -6.78 8.36 -6.89
CA ALA A 61 -5.36 8.11 -7.16
C ALA A 61 -4.45 8.81 -6.14
N LYS A 62 -4.81 10.04 -5.72
CA LYS A 62 -4.11 10.76 -4.64
C LYS A 62 -4.21 10.03 -3.30
N ILE A 63 -5.38 9.51 -2.93
CA ILE A 63 -5.56 8.69 -1.71
C ILE A 63 -4.69 7.44 -1.80
N VAL A 64 -4.79 6.68 -2.91
CA VAL A 64 -4.05 5.44 -3.12
C VAL A 64 -2.55 5.68 -2.96
N ARG A 65 -2.01 6.69 -3.65
CA ARG A 65 -0.59 7.06 -3.58
C ARG A 65 -0.14 7.38 -2.15
N ASN A 66 -0.94 8.10 -1.38
CA ASN A 66 -0.62 8.43 0.02
C ASN A 66 -0.54 7.17 0.88
N VAL A 67 -1.48 6.23 0.72
CA VAL A 67 -1.51 4.96 1.46
C VAL A 67 -0.35 4.06 1.05
N VAL A 68 -0.09 3.90 -0.25
CA VAL A 68 1.02 3.10 -0.78
C VAL A 68 2.37 3.66 -0.35
N THR A 69 2.54 4.98 -0.31
CA THR A 69 3.77 5.62 0.19
C THR A 69 4.04 5.26 1.66
N ARG A 70 3.00 5.27 2.50
CA ARG A 70 3.09 4.83 3.90
C ARG A 70 3.40 3.34 4.01
N LEU A 71 2.76 2.50 3.20
CA LEU A 71 3.02 1.06 3.17
C LEU A 71 4.47 0.77 2.77
N HIS A 72 4.99 1.43 1.74
CA HIS A 72 6.38 1.36 1.33
C HIS A 72 7.34 1.71 2.46
N ALA A 73 7.06 2.77 3.23
CA ALA A 73 7.86 3.14 4.40
C ALA A 73 7.86 2.04 5.47
N GLU A 74 6.72 1.39 5.73
CA GLU A 74 6.62 0.28 6.68
C GLU A 74 7.33 -0.99 6.20
N VAL A 75 7.31 -1.30 4.91
CA VAL A 75 8.09 -2.40 4.32
C VAL A 75 9.58 -2.15 4.54
N ASN A 76 10.09 -0.97 4.21
CA ASN A 76 11.49 -0.60 4.45
C ASN A 76 11.86 -0.68 5.94
N ARG A 77 10.99 -0.21 6.83
CA ARG A 77 11.22 -0.33 8.28
C ARG A 77 11.31 -1.78 8.73
N SER A 78 10.48 -2.66 8.16
CA SER A 78 10.48 -4.09 8.47
C SER A 78 11.78 -4.76 8.00
N ILE A 79 12.26 -4.43 6.80
CA ILE A 79 13.54 -4.93 6.26
C ILE A 79 14.70 -4.46 7.14
N ASN A 80 14.71 -3.18 7.54
CA ASN A 80 15.76 -2.64 8.40
C ASN A 80 15.76 -3.29 9.79
N PHE A 81 14.59 -3.50 10.39
CA PHE A 81 14.46 -4.21 11.66
C PHE A 81 14.97 -5.66 11.56
N TYR A 82 14.59 -6.37 10.50
CA TYR A 82 15.08 -7.73 10.22
C TYR A 82 16.61 -7.78 10.17
N ARG A 83 17.23 -6.87 9.41
CA ARG A 83 18.68 -6.84 9.24
C ARG A 83 19.42 -6.45 10.51
N SER A 84 18.97 -5.39 11.19
CA SER A 84 19.69 -4.80 12.33
C SER A 84 19.44 -5.51 13.65
N GLN A 85 18.21 -5.98 13.91
CA GLN A 85 17.82 -6.52 15.22
C GLN A 85 17.66 -8.04 15.22
N GLN A 86 17.35 -8.64 14.07
CA GLN A 86 17.21 -10.11 13.97
C GLN A 86 18.46 -10.79 13.38
N GLY A 87 19.48 -10.00 13.02
CA GLY A 87 20.72 -10.47 12.40
C GLY A 87 20.49 -11.04 11.00
N GLY A 88 19.44 -10.58 10.31
CA GLY A 88 19.09 -11.01 8.96
C GLY A 88 19.97 -10.39 7.88
N SER A 89 20.05 -11.06 6.74
CA SER A 89 20.67 -10.56 5.52
C SER A 89 19.68 -9.73 4.69
N PRO A 90 20.14 -8.92 3.73
CA PRO A 90 19.24 -8.23 2.81
C PRO A 90 18.36 -9.23 2.04
N PRO A 91 17.04 -8.99 1.90
CA PRO A 91 16.19 -9.81 1.06
C PRO A 91 16.66 -9.78 -0.40
N SER A 92 16.70 -10.95 -1.04
CA SER A 92 17.03 -11.09 -2.47
C SER A 92 15.82 -10.96 -3.38
N GLN A 93 14.61 -11.17 -2.84
CA GLN A 93 13.36 -11.18 -3.60
C GLN A 93 12.21 -10.64 -2.73
N VAL A 94 11.26 -9.96 -3.37
CA VAL A 94 10.00 -9.53 -2.76
C VAL A 94 8.86 -10.17 -3.54
N LEU A 95 7.95 -10.81 -2.82
CA LEU A 95 6.72 -11.37 -3.36
C LEU A 95 5.54 -10.59 -2.79
N LEU A 96 4.67 -10.09 -3.66
CA LEU A 96 3.46 -9.38 -3.26
C LEU A 96 2.28 -10.34 -3.40
N THR A 97 1.38 -10.30 -2.40
CA THR A 97 0.19 -11.15 -2.35
C THR A 97 -0.96 -10.41 -1.66
N GLY A 98 -2.18 -10.82 -1.94
CA GLY A 98 -3.40 -10.31 -1.31
C GLY A 98 -4.25 -9.48 -2.28
N GLY A 99 -5.42 -9.01 -1.83
CA GLY A 99 -6.36 -8.29 -2.70
C GLY A 99 -5.95 -6.87 -3.10
N SER A 100 -4.77 -6.40 -2.68
CA SER A 100 -4.26 -5.06 -3.01
C SER A 100 -2.81 -5.10 -3.50
N SER A 101 -2.36 -6.27 -3.97
CA SER A 101 -1.07 -6.49 -4.64
C SER A 101 -1.22 -6.45 -6.15
#